data_AF-A0A9N8EF04-F1
#
_entry.id   AF-A0A9N8EF04-F1
#
_cell.length_a   1.000
_cell.length_b   1.000
_cell.length_c   1.000
_cell.angle_alpha   90.00
_cell.angle_beta   90.00
_cell.angle_gamma   90.00
#
_symmetry.space_group_name_H-M   'P 1'
#
loop_
_entity.id
_entity.type
_entity.pdbx_description
1 polymer ?
#
loop_
_entity_poly.entity_id
_entity_poly.type
_entity_poly.pdbx_seq_one_letter_code
_entity_poly.pdbx_strand_id
1 'polypeptide(L)'
;MTLNKSPFVEPDRREEEVYSYVAAPDGEPVELVTPSAPYQDEMGAAIAASLATGQNQNGLTSDDALAEAAAAEAREQGVTLIRDHLDSYLDQNPDASYITWIATLHPENAEVTIDPRFMIPGNPWATVFAEAQAAAWYGSSSTTGGTTVASVIEEHTVATNETQTPEQLREQRPSKKQPTPATPTHYPAHGGLIPIILGFSLLLSATAVAMSLQLVSTVLYLFAAICANICYVLPRFRLCTAPLYILPGSLMILFRGLDLLLLVLDSILVEFLALLSYVLTTLFALSHSVGVFYHQMTRRLPHYVRWACRKPFDGCTTPPRASCKSWNGHVAAHSDGGEFRRVAQYEAEW
;
A
#
# COMPACT_ATOMS: atom_id res chain seq x y z
N MET A 1 -12.02 50.51 16.68
CA MET A 1 -11.27 49.49 15.92
C MET A 1 -12.28 48.67 15.14
N THR A 2 -12.45 49.00 13.87
CA THR A 2 -13.42 48.38 12.96
C THR A 2 -12.72 47.25 12.18
N LEU A 3 -13.19 46.02 12.36
CA LEU A 3 -12.71 44.83 11.66
C LEU A 3 -13.32 44.79 10.25
N ASN A 4 -12.45 44.93 9.24
CA ASN A 4 -12.79 44.85 7.83
C ASN A 4 -12.90 43.36 7.44
N LYS A 5 -14.10 42.91 7.02
CA LYS A 5 -14.30 41.55 6.48
C LYS A 5 -14.15 41.59 4.96
N SER A 6 -13.18 40.84 4.43
CA SER A 6 -13.03 40.58 3.00
C SER A 6 -14.05 39.51 2.56
N PRO A 7 -14.68 39.65 1.38
CA PRO A 7 -15.64 38.66 0.88
C PRO A 7 -14.90 37.47 0.24
N PHE A 8 -15.36 36.29 0.62
CA PHE A 8 -15.03 35.01 0.00
C PHE A 8 -15.55 35.00 -1.45
N VAL A 9 -14.65 34.73 -2.40
CA VAL A 9 -14.96 34.55 -3.83
C VAL A 9 -14.92 33.06 -4.13
N GLU A 10 -16.03 32.55 -4.64
CA GLU A 10 -16.23 31.15 -5.03
C GLU A 10 -15.78 30.97 -6.49
N PRO A 11 -14.89 30.01 -6.81
CA PRO A 11 -14.48 29.81 -8.19
C PRO A 11 -15.51 28.95 -8.95
N ASP A 12 -15.93 29.53 -10.07
CA ASP A 12 -16.87 29.01 -11.05
C ASP A 12 -16.31 27.81 -11.83
N ARG A 13 -17.24 27.07 -12.44
CA ARG A 13 -17.15 25.70 -12.91
C ARG A 13 -16.91 25.65 -14.43
N ARG A 14 -16.23 24.58 -14.88
CA ARG A 14 -16.12 23.97 -16.24
C ARG A 14 -15.07 24.56 -17.18
N GLU A 15 -14.28 23.68 -17.80
CA GLU A 15 -14.46 23.26 -19.21
C GLU A 15 -14.06 21.77 -19.37
N GLU A 16 -14.85 21.03 -20.14
CA GLU A 16 -14.57 19.66 -20.59
C GLU A 16 -13.80 19.73 -21.92
N GLU A 17 -12.59 19.18 -21.99
CA GLU A 17 -11.88 19.00 -23.26
C GLU A 17 -12.20 17.62 -23.86
N VAL A 18 -12.86 17.66 -25.02
CA VAL A 18 -13.13 16.53 -25.90
C VAL A 18 -11.92 16.34 -26.83
N TYR A 19 -11.18 15.23 -26.70
CA TYR A 19 -10.16 14.85 -27.67
C TYR A 19 -10.79 14.06 -28.83
N SER A 20 -10.80 14.67 -30.01
CA SER A 20 -11.14 14.06 -31.30
C SER A 20 -9.85 13.64 -32.01
N TYR A 21 -9.66 12.35 -32.26
CA TYR A 21 -8.57 11.84 -33.09
C TYR A 21 -8.93 11.96 -34.58
N VAL A 22 -8.13 12.75 -35.31
CA VAL A 22 -8.10 12.76 -36.78
C VAL A 22 -7.06 11.72 -37.21
N ALA A 23 -7.49 10.71 -37.97
CA ALA A 23 -6.59 9.77 -38.62
C ALA A 23 -5.88 10.48 -39.79
N ALA A 24 -4.55 10.38 -39.84
CA ALA A 24 -3.78 10.71 -41.04
C ALA A 24 -3.92 9.55 -42.04
N PRO A 25 -4.17 9.83 -43.33
CA PRO A 25 -4.09 8.83 -44.37
C PRO A 25 -2.62 8.69 -44.81
N ASP A 26 -2.34 7.60 -45.51
CA ASP A 26 -1.15 7.40 -46.34
C ASP A 26 0.00 6.64 -45.65
N GLY A 27 0.05 5.34 -45.94
CA GLY A 27 1.03 4.39 -45.43
C GLY A 27 2.37 4.48 -46.13
N GLU A 28 3.37 4.93 -45.39
CA GLU A 28 4.80 4.74 -45.66
C GLU A 28 5.41 3.91 -44.52
N PRO A 29 6.22 2.87 -44.82
CA PRO A 29 6.86 2.06 -43.78
C PRO A 29 7.97 2.86 -43.08
N VAL A 30 7.86 3.01 -41.76
CA VAL A 30 8.88 3.63 -40.91
C VAL A 30 10.05 2.66 -40.74
N GLU A 31 11.22 3.05 -41.22
CA GLU A 31 12.49 2.34 -41.02
C GLU A 31 12.91 2.45 -39.55
N LEU A 32 12.89 1.32 -38.83
CA LEU A 32 13.20 1.27 -37.40
C LEU A 32 14.73 1.32 -37.19
N VAL A 33 15.26 2.52 -36.93
CA VAL A 33 16.65 2.68 -36.46
C VAL A 33 16.74 2.11 -35.05
N THR A 34 17.47 1.02 -34.88
CA THR A 34 17.78 0.44 -33.56
C THR A 34 18.90 1.23 -32.89
N PRO A 35 18.71 1.75 -31.67
CA PRO A 35 19.78 2.41 -30.94
C PRO A 35 20.69 1.36 -30.30
N SER A 36 21.97 1.37 -30.65
CA SER A 36 23.02 0.71 -29.88
C SER A 36 23.25 1.47 -28.56
N ALA A 37 23.16 0.77 -27.43
CA ALA A 37 23.54 1.26 -26.09
C ALA A 37 25.02 1.71 -26.08
N PRO A 38 25.39 2.78 -25.33
CA PRO A 38 25.22 2.86 -23.87
C PRO A 38 24.48 4.13 -23.41
N TYR A 39 23.31 3.96 -22.77
CA TYR A 39 22.34 5.05 -22.50
C TYR A 39 22.30 5.57 -21.05
N GLN A 40 23.29 5.23 -20.20
CA GLN A 40 23.26 5.67 -18.79
C GLN A 40 24.00 7.01 -18.54
N ASP A 41 25.06 7.33 -19.30
CA ASP A 41 25.79 8.60 -19.11
C ASP A 41 25.19 9.78 -19.90
N GLU A 42 24.57 9.52 -21.06
CA GLU A 42 24.00 10.59 -21.89
C GLU A 42 22.67 11.13 -21.36
N MET A 43 21.88 10.33 -20.63
CA MET A 43 20.59 10.78 -20.09
C MET A 43 20.80 11.78 -18.94
N GLY A 44 21.87 11.63 -18.14
CA GLY A 44 22.27 12.62 -17.14
C GLY A 44 22.76 13.93 -17.78
N ALA A 45 23.51 13.85 -18.89
CA ALA A 45 23.97 15.02 -19.63
C ALA A 45 22.83 15.77 -20.36
N ALA A 46 21.85 15.03 -20.89
CA ALA A 46 20.67 15.62 -21.54
C ALA A 46 19.75 16.33 -20.55
N ILE A 47 19.58 15.80 -19.34
CA ILE A 47 18.83 16.46 -18.26
C ILE A 47 19.55 17.75 -17.80
N ALA A 48 20.87 17.70 -17.65
CA ALA A 48 21.68 18.88 -17.29
C ALA A 48 21.69 19.97 -18.39
N ALA A 49 21.70 19.57 -19.67
CA ALA A 49 21.60 20.50 -20.80
C ALA A 49 20.18 21.09 -20.93
N SER A 50 19.13 20.31 -20.69
CA SER A 50 17.74 20.77 -20.68
C SER A 50 17.50 21.84 -19.60
N LEU A 51 18.04 21.63 -18.39
CA LEU A 51 18.02 22.60 -17.28
C LEU A 51 18.72 23.92 -17.62
N ALA A 52 19.70 23.93 -18.54
CA ALA A 52 20.44 25.12 -18.93
C ALA A 52 19.71 25.98 -19.99
N THR A 53 18.72 25.43 -20.70
CA THR A 53 18.16 26.09 -21.91
C THR A 53 16.97 27.02 -21.63
N GLY A 54 16.53 27.16 -20.38
CA GLY A 54 15.63 28.26 -19.96
C GLY A 54 14.32 28.40 -20.75
N GLN A 55 13.84 27.35 -21.42
CA GLN A 55 12.53 27.34 -22.06
C GLN A 55 11.49 26.89 -21.05
N ASN A 56 10.90 27.89 -20.41
CA ASN A 56 9.79 27.82 -19.50
C ASN A 56 8.50 27.47 -20.27
N GLN A 57 8.32 26.20 -20.63
CA GLN A 57 7.03 25.66 -21.08
C GLN A 57 6.74 24.36 -20.32
N ASN A 58 5.61 24.41 -19.60
CA ASN A 58 5.00 23.42 -18.72
C ASN A 58 5.48 23.51 -17.26
N GLY A 59 4.61 24.07 -16.43
CA GLY A 59 4.78 24.26 -15.00
C GLY A 59 4.79 22.96 -14.19
N LEU A 60 5.63 22.00 -14.57
CA LEU A 60 6.06 20.96 -13.64
C LEU A 60 6.99 21.62 -12.62
N THR A 61 6.52 21.65 -11.39
CA THR A 61 7.32 22.07 -10.25
C THR A 61 8.46 21.06 -10.02
N SER A 62 9.52 21.47 -9.33
CA SER A 62 10.56 20.54 -8.87
C SER A 62 9.99 19.36 -8.08
N ASP A 63 8.83 19.54 -7.45
CA ASP A 63 8.12 18.50 -6.70
C ASP A 63 7.50 17.45 -7.65
N ASP A 64 7.04 17.85 -8.83
CA ASP A 64 6.48 16.93 -9.83
C ASP A 64 7.54 15.99 -10.39
N ALA A 65 8.77 16.50 -10.63
CA ALA A 65 9.89 15.67 -11.07
C ALA A 65 10.32 14.65 -10.00
N LEU A 66 10.31 15.05 -8.72
CA LEU A 66 10.60 14.13 -7.61
C LEU A 66 9.49 13.09 -7.43
N ALA A 67 8.23 13.49 -7.59
CA ALA A 67 7.09 12.58 -7.54
C ALA A 67 7.13 11.55 -8.69
N GLU A 68 7.50 11.98 -9.90
CA GLU A 68 7.65 11.10 -11.05
C GLU A 68 8.80 10.09 -10.87
N ALA A 69 9.94 10.55 -10.34
CA ALA A 69 11.06 9.66 -10.01
C ALA A 69 10.68 8.62 -8.95
N ALA A 70 9.99 9.03 -7.88
CA ALA A 70 9.50 8.12 -6.85
C ALA A 70 8.46 7.13 -7.39
N ALA A 71 7.57 7.58 -8.30
CA ALA A 71 6.61 6.71 -8.97
C ALA A 71 7.30 5.71 -9.91
N ALA A 72 8.36 6.12 -10.61
CA ALA A 72 9.15 5.22 -11.44
C ALA A 72 9.85 4.13 -10.60
N GLU A 73 10.50 4.52 -9.51
CA GLU A 73 11.15 3.59 -8.58
C GLU A 73 10.14 2.60 -7.97
N ALA A 74 8.97 3.09 -7.51
CA ALA A 74 7.93 2.23 -6.97
C ALA A 74 7.36 1.25 -8.01
N ARG A 75 7.22 1.67 -9.28
CA ARG A 75 6.82 0.78 -10.38
C ARG A 75 7.86 -0.31 -10.62
N GLU A 76 9.15 0.02 -10.62
CA GLU A 76 10.22 -0.96 -10.80
C GLU A 76 10.28 -1.97 -9.65
N GLN A 77 10.14 -1.51 -8.41
CA GLN A 77 10.05 -2.38 -7.23
C GLN A 77 8.83 -3.31 -7.31
N GLY A 78 7.68 -2.77 -7.70
CA GLY A 78 6.46 -3.57 -7.91
C GLY A 78 6.64 -4.65 -8.96
N VAL A 79 7.24 -4.31 -10.11
CA VAL A 79 7.53 -5.27 -11.19
C VAL A 79 8.50 -6.36 -10.73
N THR A 80 9.52 -6.00 -9.95
CA THR A 80 10.48 -6.97 -9.40
C THR A 80 9.79 -7.97 -8.47
N LEU A 81 8.94 -7.50 -7.56
CA LEU A 81 8.17 -8.39 -6.67
C LEU A 81 7.23 -9.32 -7.45
N ILE A 82 6.60 -8.81 -8.51
CA ILE A 82 5.74 -9.63 -9.39
C ILE A 82 6.55 -10.73 -10.08
N ARG A 83 7.76 -10.42 -10.56
CA ARG A 83 8.68 -11.40 -11.14
C ARG A 83 9.07 -12.48 -10.14
N ASP A 84 9.52 -12.08 -8.95
CA ASP A 84 9.92 -13.04 -7.91
C ASP A 84 8.77 -13.99 -7.53
N HIS A 85 7.54 -13.46 -7.42
CA HIS A 85 6.36 -14.28 -7.17
C HIS A 85 6.04 -15.22 -8.34
N LEU A 86 6.14 -14.73 -9.58
CA LEU A 86 5.89 -15.52 -10.77
C LEU A 86 6.90 -16.66 -10.92
N ASP A 87 8.18 -16.41 -10.71
CA ASP A 87 9.24 -17.41 -10.82
C ASP A 87 8.99 -18.55 -9.83
N SER A 88 8.73 -18.21 -8.56
CA SER A 88 8.36 -19.19 -7.52
C SER A 88 7.10 -19.97 -7.85
N TYR A 89 6.12 -19.34 -8.51
CA TYR A 89 4.88 -19.98 -8.92
C TYR A 89 5.09 -20.94 -10.11
N LEU A 90 5.86 -20.54 -11.12
CA LEU A 90 6.17 -21.37 -12.29
C LEU A 90 7.08 -22.55 -11.93
N ASP A 91 7.99 -22.39 -10.96
CA ASP A 91 8.80 -23.50 -10.41
C ASP A 91 7.92 -24.63 -9.87
N GLN A 92 6.78 -24.27 -9.25
CA GLN A 92 5.82 -25.22 -8.69
C GLN A 92 4.77 -25.68 -9.71
N ASN A 93 4.53 -24.87 -10.75
CA ASN A 93 3.47 -25.07 -11.73
C ASN A 93 4.00 -24.79 -13.16
N PRO A 94 4.87 -25.66 -13.71
CA PRO A 94 5.59 -25.38 -14.96
C PRO A 94 4.67 -25.21 -16.17
N ASP A 95 3.49 -25.85 -16.14
CA ASP A 95 2.49 -25.80 -17.22
C ASP A 95 1.41 -24.72 -16.98
N ALA A 96 1.60 -23.82 -16.00
CA ALA A 96 0.60 -22.81 -15.68
C ALA A 96 0.40 -21.83 -16.84
N SER A 97 -0.86 -21.47 -17.07
CA SER A 97 -1.23 -20.39 -17.99
C SER A 97 -1.27 -19.05 -17.27
N TYR A 98 -1.17 -17.95 -18.03
CA TYR A 98 -1.33 -16.58 -17.49
C TYR A 98 -2.63 -16.43 -16.70
N ILE A 99 -3.72 -16.99 -17.23
CA ILE A 99 -5.05 -17.02 -16.62
C ILE A 99 -5.00 -17.68 -15.24
N THR A 100 -4.36 -18.86 -15.15
CA THR A 100 -4.25 -19.62 -13.90
C THR A 100 -3.43 -18.86 -12.86
N TRP A 101 -2.32 -18.26 -13.28
CA TRP A 101 -1.48 -17.45 -12.40
C TRP A 101 -2.22 -16.21 -11.87
N ILE A 102 -2.89 -15.44 -12.74
CA ILE A 102 -3.68 -14.27 -12.31
C ILE A 102 -4.80 -14.67 -11.34
N ALA A 103 -5.46 -15.81 -11.56
CA ALA A 103 -6.47 -16.32 -10.65
C ALA A 103 -5.92 -16.68 -9.25
N THR A 104 -4.62 -17.00 -9.13
CA THR A 104 -3.99 -17.23 -7.82
C THR A 104 -3.72 -15.94 -7.05
N LEU A 105 -3.41 -14.86 -7.77
CA LEU A 105 -3.18 -13.54 -7.19
C LEU A 105 -4.49 -12.85 -6.80
N HIS A 106 -5.52 -13.08 -7.59
CA HIS A 106 -6.85 -12.51 -7.45
C HIS A 106 -7.86 -13.65 -7.29
N PRO A 107 -8.05 -14.18 -6.08
CA PRO A 107 -8.97 -15.29 -5.86
C PRO A 107 -10.41 -14.96 -6.30
N GLU A 108 -10.79 -13.68 -6.35
CA GLU A 108 -12.03 -13.20 -6.95
C GLU A 108 -12.18 -13.56 -8.44
N ASN A 109 -11.07 -13.70 -9.18
CA ASN A 109 -11.03 -14.11 -10.58
C ASN A 109 -11.01 -15.63 -10.77
N ALA A 110 -10.95 -16.41 -9.69
CA ALA A 110 -11.00 -17.88 -9.79
C ALA A 110 -12.42 -18.40 -10.06
N GLU A 111 -13.45 -17.66 -9.63
CA GLU A 111 -14.86 -18.03 -9.80
C GLU A 111 -15.58 -17.25 -10.91
N VAL A 112 -15.02 -16.11 -11.33
CA VAL A 112 -15.62 -15.15 -12.27
C VAL A 112 -14.66 -14.91 -13.41
N THR A 113 -15.20 -14.78 -14.64
CA THR A 113 -14.48 -14.33 -15.84
C THR A 113 -13.40 -13.31 -15.47
N ILE A 114 -12.13 -13.57 -15.84
CA ILE A 114 -11.01 -12.71 -15.47
C ILE A 114 -11.36 -11.26 -15.79
N ASP A 115 -11.10 -10.37 -14.82
CA ASP A 115 -11.29 -8.93 -14.99
C ASP A 115 -10.65 -8.49 -16.34
N PRO A 116 -11.44 -7.91 -17.27
CA PRO A 116 -10.97 -7.55 -18.60
C PRO A 116 -9.74 -6.63 -18.61
N ARG A 117 -9.47 -5.91 -17.51
CA ARG A 117 -8.27 -5.07 -17.36
C ARG A 117 -6.97 -5.88 -17.44
N PHE A 118 -6.99 -7.16 -17.08
CA PHE A 118 -5.82 -8.06 -17.21
C PHE A 118 -5.57 -8.52 -18.65
N MET A 119 -6.52 -8.30 -19.56
CA MET A 119 -6.45 -8.69 -20.97
C MET A 119 -6.16 -7.52 -21.90
N ILE A 120 -5.94 -6.32 -21.37
CA ILE A 120 -5.57 -5.14 -22.17
C ILE A 120 -4.14 -5.36 -22.73
N PRO A 121 -3.92 -5.20 -24.05
CA PRO A 121 -2.58 -5.28 -24.64
C PRO A 121 -1.59 -4.32 -23.96
N GLY A 122 -0.39 -4.80 -23.67
CA GLY A 122 0.63 -4.01 -22.95
C GLY A 122 0.43 -3.95 -21.43
N ASN A 123 -0.49 -4.74 -20.87
CA ASN A 123 -0.61 -4.88 -19.43
C ASN A 123 0.73 -5.39 -18.84
N PRO A 124 1.31 -4.70 -17.83
CA PRO A 124 2.59 -5.09 -17.22
C PRO A 124 2.63 -6.54 -16.72
N TRP A 125 1.52 -7.07 -16.22
CA TRP A 125 1.41 -8.44 -15.71
C TRP A 125 1.54 -9.47 -16.85
N ALA A 126 0.87 -9.22 -17.98
CA ALA A 126 0.97 -10.07 -19.16
C ALA A 126 2.39 -10.03 -19.76
N THR A 127 3.02 -8.86 -19.78
CA THR A 127 4.40 -8.68 -20.23
C THR A 127 5.37 -9.49 -19.38
N VAL A 128 5.31 -9.34 -18.05
CA VAL A 128 6.17 -10.10 -17.13
C VAL A 128 5.98 -11.61 -17.27
N PHE A 129 4.73 -12.06 -17.47
CA PHE A 129 4.44 -13.47 -17.67
C PHE A 129 5.03 -14.03 -18.97
N ALA A 130 4.88 -13.29 -20.07
CA ALA A 130 5.45 -13.67 -21.36
C ALA A 130 6.99 -13.70 -21.32
N GLU A 131 7.61 -12.72 -20.65
CA GLU A 131 9.07 -12.68 -20.42
C GLU A 131 9.55 -13.91 -19.66
N ALA A 132 8.88 -14.28 -18.56
CA ALA A 132 9.25 -15.43 -17.74
C ALA A 132 9.07 -16.77 -18.48
N GLN A 133 7.95 -16.95 -19.21
CA GLN A 133 7.78 -18.15 -20.05
C GLN A 133 8.83 -18.24 -21.14
N ALA A 134 9.15 -17.13 -21.81
CA ALA A 134 10.21 -17.10 -22.81
C ALA A 134 11.56 -17.46 -22.17
N ALA A 135 11.88 -16.90 -21.00
CA ALA A 135 13.08 -17.23 -20.25
C ALA A 135 13.14 -18.71 -19.85
N ALA A 136 12.02 -19.33 -19.44
CA ALA A 136 11.97 -20.76 -19.16
C ALA A 136 12.22 -21.62 -20.42
N TRP A 137 11.62 -21.22 -21.55
CA TRP A 137 11.74 -21.94 -22.81
C TRP A 137 13.14 -21.84 -23.43
N TYR A 138 13.71 -20.64 -23.43
CA TYR A 138 15.05 -20.36 -23.98
C TYR A 138 16.18 -20.63 -22.98
N GLY A 139 15.92 -20.57 -21.68
CA GLY A 139 16.87 -20.83 -20.60
C GLY A 139 17.29 -22.30 -20.50
N SER A 140 16.45 -23.23 -20.95
CA SER A 140 16.85 -24.64 -21.14
C SER A 140 17.71 -24.88 -22.38
N SER A 141 17.90 -23.88 -23.24
CA SER A 141 18.71 -23.97 -24.46
C SER A 141 19.54 -22.70 -24.67
N SER A 142 20.30 -22.29 -23.67
CA SER A 142 21.32 -21.26 -23.86
C SER A 142 22.46 -21.83 -24.72
N THR A 143 22.52 -21.41 -25.99
CA THR A 143 23.70 -20.76 -26.60
C THR A 143 23.32 -20.06 -27.91
N THR A 144 23.21 -18.73 -27.83
CA THR A 144 23.51 -17.72 -28.87
C THR A 144 22.48 -17.45 -30.00
N GLY A 145 21.80 -16.30 -29.92
CA GLY A 145 21.25 -15.61 -31.08
C GLY A 145 20.07 -14.70 -30.76
N GLY A 146 20.31 -13.40 -30.57
CA GLY A 146 19.26 -12.41 -30.31
C GLY A 146 18.29 -12.28 -31.49
N THR A 147 17.02 -12.56 -31.25
CA THR A 147 15.92 -12.20 -32.15
C THR A 147 14.78 -11.64 -31.29
N THR A 148 14.38 -10.42 -31.58
CA THR A 148 13.33 -9.65 -30.90
C THR A 148 11.95 -10.28 -31.17
N VAL A 149 11.28 -10.72 -30.09
CA VAL A 149 9.93 -11.31 -30.13
C VAL A 149 8.91 -10.18 -29.90
N ALA A 150 8.38 -9.62 -30.98
CA ALA A 150 7.35 -8.58 -30.93
C ALA A 150 6.07 -8.93 -31.73
N SER A 151 5.83 -10.19 -32.11
CA SER A 151 4.71 -10.50 -33.03
C SER A 151 3.91 -11.79 -32.73
N VAL A 152 3.72 -12.18 -31.46
CA VAL A 152 2.98 -13.44 -31.13
C VAL A 152 1.58 -13.19 -30.53
N ILE A 153 1.10 -11.95 -30.48
CA ILE A 153 -0.27 -11.65 -30.02
C ILE A 153 -1.04 -10.93 -31.12
N GLU A 154 -1.14 -11.54 -32.30
CA GLU A 154 -2.04 -11.06 -33.36
C GLU A 154 -2.45 -12.18 -34.33
N GLU A 155 -3.01 -13.29 -33.84
CA GLU A 155 -3.81 -14.17 -34.70
C GLU A 155 -4.81 -15.03 -33.89
N HIS A 156 -5.86 -14.40 -33.37
CA HIS A 156 -7.12 -15.10 -33.05
C HIS A 156 -8.32 -14.20 -33.30
N THR A 157 -8.46 -13.78 -34.56
CA THR A 157 -9.67 -13.15 -35.10
C THR A 157 -10.09 -13.86 -36.39
N VAL A 158 -11.12 -14.70 -36.25
CA VAL A 158 -12.23 -14.90 -37.18
C VAL A 158 -11.90 -15.18 -38.66
N ALA A 159 -11.93 -16.46 -39.04
CA ALA A 159 -12.36 -16.94 -40.37
C ALA A 159 -13.24 -18.19 -40.15
N THR A 160 -14.57 -18.09 -40.19
CA THR A 160 -15.46 -18.16 -41.36
C THR A 160 -15.40 -19.50 -42.11
N ASN A 161 -16.48 -20.29 -41.92
CA ASN A 161 -17.05 -21.30 -42.83
C ASN A 161 -16.15 -22.39 -43.40
N GLU A 162 -16.14 -23.55 -42.74
CA GLU A 162 -16.18 -24.82 -43.45
C GLU A 162 -17.38 -25.67 -42.98
N THR A 163 -18.18 -26.03 -43.97
CA THR A 163 -19.35 -26.90 -43.90
C THR A 163 -18.97 -28.26 -43.33
N GLN A 164 -19.28 -28.49 -42.05
CA GLN A 164 -19.23 -29.81 -41.44
C GLN A 164 -20.54 -30.57 -41.70
N THR A 165 -20.40 -31.71 -42.36
CA THR A 165 -21.46 -32.63 -42.77
C THR A 165 -22.15 -33.27 -41.54
N PRO A 166 -23.48 -33.43 -41.50
CA PRO A 166 -24.23 -33.80 -40.27
C PRO A 166 -24.10 -35.25 -39.78
N GLU A 167 -23.17 -36.06 -40.28
CA GLU A 167 -23.27 -37.53 -40.18
C GLU A 167 -22.18 -38.22 -39.35
N GLN A 168 -21.22 -37.47 -38.79
CA GLN A 168 -20.13 -38.06 -37.97
C GLN A 168 -20.19 -37.72 -36.47
N LEU A 169 -21.23 -37.03 -36.00
CA LEU A 169 -21.38 -36.64 -34.59
C LEU A 169 -22.21 -37.63 -33.75
N ARG A 170 -22.33 -38.91 -34.17
CA ARG A 170 -23.27 -39.86 -33.53
C ARG A 170 -22.66 -41.02 -32.75
N GLU A 171 -21.34 -41.19 -32.69
CA GLU A 171 -20.81 -42.45 -32.11
C GLU A 171 -19.46 -42.36 -31.40
N GLN A 172 -19.42 -41.62 -30.29
CA GLN A 172 -18.42 -41.73 -29.21
C GLN A 172 -19.00 -40.96 -28.02
N ARG A 173 -19.11 -41.42 -26.78
CA ARG A 173 -18.92 -42.66 -26.01
C ARG A 173 -19.65 -42.37 -24.66
N PRO A 174 -19.96 -43.36 -23.82
CA PRO A 174 -20.84 -43.16 -22.66
C PRO A 174 -20.20 -42.23 -21.61
N SER A 175 -20.99 -41.22 -21.24
CA SER A 175 -20.80 -40.31 -20.11
C SER A 175 -20.45 -41.09 -18.83
N LYS A 176 -19.15 -41.12 -18.51
CA LYS A 176 -18.70 -41.40 -17.15
C LYS A 176 -19.04 -40.14 -16.37
N LYS A 177 -20.18 -40.13 -15.67
CA LYS A 177 -20.53 -39.10 -14.68
C LYS A 177 -19.37 -38.98 -13.71
N GLN A 178 -18.48 -38.05 -13.98
CA GLN A 178 -17.47 -37.61 -13.04
C GLN A 178 -18.25 -37.11 -11.82
N PRO A 179 -18.03 -37.69 -10.62
CA PRO A 179 -18.70 -37.22 -9.43
C PRO A 179 -18.35 -35.74 -9.30
N THR A 180 -19.34 -34.88 -9.46
CA THR A 180 -19.23 -33.46 -9.17
C THR A 180 -18.62 -33.37 -7.77
N PRO A 181 -17.40 -32.81 -7.59
CA PRO A 181 -16.86 -32.64 -6.26
C PRO A 181 -17.92 -31.88 -5.49
N ALA A 182 -18.45 -32.50 -4.43
CA ALA A 182 -19.51 -31.93 -3.63
C ALA A 182 -19.06 -30.50 -3.31
N THR A 183 -19.80 -29.52 -3.84
CA THR A 183 -19.54 -28.11 -3.59
C THR A 183 -19.36 -28.00 -2.09
N PRO A 184 -18.17 -27.61 -1.59
CA PRO A 184 -17.93 -27.56 -0.16
C PRO A 184 -19.05 -26.70 0.38
N THR A 185 -19.96 -27.35 1.13
CA THR A 185 -21.04 -26.66 1.80
C THR A 185 -20.34 -25.65 2.67
N HIS A 186 -20.34 -24.40 2.21
CA HIS A 186 -19.99 -23.23 2.97
C HIS A 186 -20.92 -23.22 4.17
N TYR A 187 -20.59 -23.98 5.21
CA TYR A 187 -21.06 -23.69 6.53
C TYR A 187 -20.71 -22.21 6.72
N PRO A 188 -21.69 -21.34 7.03
CA PRO A 188 -21.39 -19.95 7.30
C PRO A 188 -20.29 -19.97 8.37
N ALA A 189 -19.09 -19.54 7.99
CA ALA A 189 -17.84 -19.75 8.73
C ALA A 189 -17.83 -19.02 10.09
N HIS A 190 -18.93 -18.37 10.42
CA HIS A 190 -19.21 -17.75 11.68
C HIS A 190 -19.90 -18.79 12.55
N GLY A 191 -19.11 -19.47 13.40
CA GLY A 191 -19.64 -20.29 14.49
C GLY A 191 -20.77 -19.55 15.21
N GLY A 192 -21.74 -20.27 15.77
CA GLY A 192 -23.09 -19.77 16.10
C GLY A 192 -23.23 -18.44 16.86
N LEU A 193 -24.44 -18.08 17.25
CA LEU A 193 -24.73 -16.76 17.83
C LEU A 193 -23.89 -16.40 19.08
N ILE A 194 -23.46 -17.39 19.86
CA ILE A 194 -22.66 -17.20 21.08
C ILE A 194 -21.27 -16.59 20.81
N PRO A 195 -20.37 -17.19 20.01
CA PRO A 195 -19.07 -16.61 19.71
C PRO A 195 -19.15 -15.24 19.03
N ILE A 196 -20.23 -14.97 18.27
CA ILE A 196 -20.47 -13.64 17.69
C ILE A 196 -20.67 -12.60 18.81
N ILE A 197 -21.63 -12.83 19.72
CA ILE A 197 -21.90 -11.91 20.83
C ILE A 197 -20.65 -11.72 21.68
N LEU A 198 -19.96 -12.81 21.99
CA LEU A 198 -18.79 -12.79 22.85
C LEU A 198 -17.62 -12.04 22.20
N GLY A 199 -17.34 -12.33 20.92
CA GLY A 199 -16.28 -11.66 20.15
C GLY A 199 -16.53 -10.16 20.01
N PHE A 200 -17.76 -9.74 19.67
CA PHE A 200 -18.11 -8.32 19.59
C PHE A 200 -18.09 -7.63 20.96
N SER A 201 -18.52 -8.30 22.03
CA SER A 201 -18.47 -7.72 23.38
C SER A 201 -17.03 -7.43 23.82
N LEU A 202 -16.10 -8.34 23.55
CA LEU A 202 -14.67 -8.15 23.86
C LEU A 202 -14.00 -7.11 22.96
N LEU A 203 -14.33 -7.09 21.67
CA LEU A 203 -13.88 -6.06 20.73
C LEU A 203 -14.30 -4.66 21.19
N LEU A 204 -15.58 -4.48 21.55
CA LEU A 204 -16.10 -3.21 22.04
C LEU A 204 -15.48 -2.83 23.39
N SER A 205 -15.27 -3.82 24.27
CA SER A 205 -14.59 -3.59 25.56
C SER A 205 -13.16 -3.11 25.37
N ALA A 206 -12.38 -3.73 24.49
CA ALA A 206 -11.02 -3.30 24.17
C ALA A 206 -10.98 -1.89 23.57
N THR A 207 -11.94 -1.59 22.70
CA THR A 207 -12.07 -0.26 22.09
C THR A 207 -12.43 0.80 23.14
N ALA A 208 -13.33 0.48 24.07
CA ALA A 208 -13.71 1.37 25.17
C ALA A 208 -12.55 1.62 26.14
N VAL A 209 -11.76 0.58 26.47
CA VAL A 209 -10.54 0.71 27.28
C VAL A 209 -9.54 1.64 26.60
N ALA A 210 -9.26 1.42 25.32
CA ALA A 210 -8.34 2.25 24.56
C ALA A 210 -8.82 3.71 24.46
N MET A 211 -10.10 3.93 24.14
CA MET A 211 -10.68 5.28 24.14
C MET A 211 -10.53 5.98 25.49
N SER A 212 -10.81 5.28 26.59
CA SER A 212 -10.74 5.84 27.95
C SER A 212 -9.31 6.22 28.32
N LEU A 213 -8.34 5.34 28.05
CA LEU A 213 -6.93 5.60 28.33
C LEU A 213 -6.38 6.71 27.44
N GLN A 214 -6.73 6.74 26.16
CA GLN A 214 -6.31 7.81 25.26
C GLN A 214 -6.91 9.16 25.63
N LEU A 215 -8.14 9.22 26.15
CA LEU A 215 -8.75 10.45 26.67
C LEU A 215 -7.97 10.99 27.88
N VAL A 216 -7.67 10.15 28.87
CA VAL A 216 -6.88 10.54 30.05
C VAL A 216 -5.47 11.00 29.64
N SER A 217 -4.84 10.23 28.76
CA SER A 217 -3.53 10.53 28.17
C SER A 217 -3.56 11.88 27.43
N THR A 218 -4.67 12.24 26.76
CA THR A 218 -4.82 13.53 26.07
C THR A 218 -4.87 14.69 27.06
N VAL A 219 -5.54 14.50 28.19
CA VAL A 219 -5.59 15.48 29.28
C VAL A 219 -4.22 15.69 29.91
N LEU A 220 -3.45 14.61 30.16
CA LEU A 220 -2.07 14.71 30.66
C LEU A 220 -1.16 15.45 29.69
N TYR A 221 -1.29 15.16 28.39
CA TYR A 221 -0.56 15.86 27.35
C TYR A 221 -0.90 17.36 27.31
N LEU A 222 -2.17 17.73 27.46
CA LEU A 222 -2.59 19.14 27.55
C LEU A 222 -1.95 19.84 28.76
N PHE A 223 -1.92 19.19 29.93
CA PHE A 223 -1.23 19.74 31.11
C PHE A 223 0.27 19.90 30.89
N ALA A 224 0.92 18.92 30.25
CA ALA A 224 2.34 19.04 29.88
C ALA A 224 2.58 20.21 28.92
N ALA A 225 1.69 20.45 27.96
CA ALA A 225 1.77 21.57 27.03
C ALA A 225 1.59 22.93 27.75
N ILE A 226 0.68 23.02 28.71
CA ILE A 226 0.51 24.21 29.56
C ILE A 226 1.80 24.48 30.36
N CYS A 227 2.38 23.46 30.99
CA CYS A 227 3.66 23.60 31.69
C CYS A 227 4.79 24.08 30.77
N ALA A 228 4.86 23.54 29.55
CA ALA A 228 5.83 23.99 28.54
C ALA A 228 5.62 25.46 28.16
N ASN A 229 4.37 25.89 27.94
CA ASN A 229 4.04 27.29 27.66
C ASN A 229 4.40 28.23 28.81
N ILE A 230 4.17 27.81 30.07
CA ILE A 230 4.61 28.57 31.25
C ILE A 230 6.13 28.74 31.21
N CYS A 231 6.89 27.68 30.93
CA CYS A 231 8.35 27.76 30.79
C CYS A 231 8.79 28.72 29.66
N TYR A 232 8.04 28.81 28.55
CA TYR A 232 8.35 29.72 27.45
C TYR A 232 8.07 31.20 27.77
N VAL A 233 7.08 31.48 28.62
CA VAL A 233 6.71 32.86 29.00
C VAL A 233 7.62 33.41 30.11
N LEU A 234 8.24 32.54 30.91
CA LEU A 234 9.13 32.98 31.98
C LEU A 234 10.36 33.76 31.45
N PRO A 235 10.83 34.78 32.18
CA PRO A 235 12.00 35.58 31.77
C PRO A 235 13.26 34.71 31.73
N ARG A 236 14.22 35.08 30.86
CA ARG A 236 15.49 34.36 30.64
C ARG A 236 16.08 33.81 31.96
N PHE A 237 16.52 32.56 31.90
CA PHE A 237 17.04 31.84 33.05
C PHE A 237 18.14 32.62 33.78
N ARG A 238 17.91 32.92 35.06
CA ARG A 238 18.86 33.51 36.00
C ARG A 238 18.81 32.68 37.29
N LEU A 239 19.87 32.72 38.09
CA LEU A 239 19.93 31.95 39.34
C LEU A 239 18.72 32.20 40.26
N CYS A 240 18.25 33.46 40.34
CA CYS A 240 17.09 33.84 41.14
C CYS A 240 15.74 33.37 40.55
N THR A 241 15.65 33.12 39.24
CA THR A 241 14.43 32.63 38.59
C THR A 241 14.42 31.11 38.44
N ALA A 242 15.55 30.43 38.68
CA ALA A 242 15.67 28.97 38.55
C ALA A 242 14.57 28.19 39.31
N PRO A 243 14.18 28.54 40.56
CA PRO A 243 13.10 27.84 41.25
C PRO A 243 11.75 27.90 40.52
N LEU A 244 11.49 28.99 39.78
CA LEU A 244 10.26 29.14 38.98
C LEU A 244 10.21 28.21 37.76
N TYR A 245 11.37 27.71 37.30
CA TYR A 245 11.46 26.72 36.22
C TYR A 245 11.40 25.28 36.73
N ILE A 246 11.87 25.00 37.95
CA ILE A 246 11.92 23.65 38.51
C ILE A 246 10.52 23.05 38.64
N LEU A 247 9.55 23.82 39.14
CA LEU A 247 8.18 23.33 39.34
C LEU A 247 7.48 22.97 38.00
N PRO A 248 7.33 23.88 37.01
CA PRO A 248 6.69 23.52 35.74
C PRO A 248 7.52 22.51 34.94
N GLY A 249 8.85 22.56 35.03
CA GLY A 249 9.73 21.59 34.38
C GLY A 249 9.56 20.16 34.92
N SER A 250 9.54 19.99 36.24
CA SER A 250 9.31 18.69 36.88
C SER A 250 7.91 18.15 36.59
N LEU A 251 6.87 19.00 36.66
CA LEU A 251 5.50 18.62 36.30
C LEU A 251 5.38 18.21 34.83
N MET A 252 6.03 18.93 33.91
CA MET A 252 6.06 18.57 32.49
C MET A 252 6.67 17.18 32.28
N ILE A 253 7.80 16.87 32.93
CA ILE A 253 8.45 15.55 32.87
C ILE A 253 7.52 14.48 33.44
N LEU A 254 6.90 14.74 34.60
CA LEU A 254 5.96 13.83 35.24
C LEU A 254 4.77 13.50 34.33
N PHE A 255 4.11 14.51 33.76
CA PHE A 255 2.95 14.30 32.89
C PHE A 255 3.30 13.54 31.61
N ARG A 256 4.47 13.80 31.01
CA ARG A 256 4.96 13.00 29.88
C ARG A 256 5.28 11.56 30.26
N GLY A 257 5.87 11.35 31.44
CA GLY A 257 6.13 10.01 31.96
C GLY A 257 4.84 9.23 32.19
N LEU A 258 3.82 9.88 32.75
CA LEU A 258 2.49 9.29 32.93
C LEU A 258 1.79 9.01 31.59
N ASP A 259 1.89 9.89 30.58
CA ASP A 259 1.36 9.65 29.23
C ASP A 259 1.96 8.40 28.58
N LEU A 260 3.28 8.21 28.72
CA LEU A 260 3.99 7.05 28.21
C LEU A 260 3.61 5.77 28.99
N LEU A 261 3.49 5.86 30.32
CA LEU A 261 3.04 4.73 31.13
C LEU A 261 1.62 4.29 30.75
N LEU A 262 0.72 5.24 30.50
CA LEU A 262 -0.64 4.92 30.03
C LEU A 262 -0.63 4.27 28.65
N LEU A 263 0.28 4.66 27.75
CA LEU A 263 0.42 4.01 26.44
C LEU A 263 0.85 2.55 26.57
N VAL A 264 1.83 2.26 27.44
CA VAL A 264 2.29 0.89 27.71
C VAL A 264 1.16 0.07 28.35
N LEU A 265 0.47 0.65 29.33
CA LEU A 265 -0.67 0.01 29.99
C LEU A 265 -1.80 -0.31 29.00
N ASP A 266 -2.15 0.64 28.12
CA ASP A 266 -3.13 0.47 27.05
C ASP A 266 -2.77 -0.70 26.13
N SER A 267 -1.51 -0.78 25.69
CA SER A 267 -1.03 -1.89 24.86
C SER A 267 -1.15 -3.24 25.56
N ILE A 268 -0.79 -3.33 26.85
CA ILE A 268 -0.87 -4.57 27.63
C ILE A 268 -2.33 -5.01 27.79
N LEU A 269 -3.23 -4.08 28.11
CA LEU A 269 -4.64 -4.38 28.32
C LEU A 269 -5.34 -4.82 27.03
N VAL A 270 -5.05 -4.16 25.91
CA VAL A 270 -5.60 -4.54 24.60
C VAL A 270 -5.11 -5.92 24.18
N GLU A 271 -3.81 -6.24 24.36
CA GLU A 271 -3.29 -7.57 24.02
C GLU A 271 -3.86 -8.67 24.91
N PHE A 272 -4.05 -8.39 26.21
CA PHE A 272 -4.74 -9.32 27.11
C PHE A 272 -6.18 -9.58 26.66
N LEU A 273 -6.93 -8.54 26.28
CA LEU A 273 -8.29 -8.68 25.75
C LEU A 273 -8.33 -9.40 24.40
N ALA A 274 -7.34 -9.17 23.53
CA ALA A 274 -7.22 -9.89 22.26
C ALA A 274 -6.92 -11.38 22.47
N LEU A 275 -6.08 -11.73 23.45
CA LEU A 275 -5.84 -13.11 23.84
C LEU A 275 -7.10 -13.77 24.43
N LEU A 276 -7.81 -13.06 25.30
CA LEU A 276 -9.06 -13.54 25.88
C LEU A 276 -10.12 -13.77 24.79
N SER A 277 -10.21 -12.84 23.84
CA SER A 277 -11.08 -12.93 22.66
C SER A 277 -10.76 -14.16 21.82
N TYR A 278 -9.47 -14.42 21.54
CA TYR A 278 -9.02 -15.62 20.86
C TYR A 278 -9.47 -16.90 21.59
N VAL A 279 -9.14 -17.03 22.87
CA VAL A 279 -9.39 -18.26 23.65
C VAL A 279 -10.89 -18.55 23.73
N LEU A 280 -11.69 -17.56 24.11
CA LEU A 280 -13.12 -17.75 24.32
C LEU A 280 -13.85 -18.00 22.99
N THR A 281 -13.55 -17.25 21.93
CA THR A 281 -14.22 -17.47 20.63
C THR A 281 -13.80 -18.79 19.99
N THR A 282 -12.53 -19.21 20.13
CA THR A 282 -12.08 -20.54 19.68
C THR A 282 -12.83 -21.65 20.41
N LEU A 283 -12.96 -21.54 21.74
CA LEU A 283 -13.63 -22.54 22.57
C LEU A 283 -15.13 -22.65 22.23
N PHE A 284 -15.83 -21.51 22.14
CA PHE A 284 -17.29 -21.50 21.91
C PHE A 284 -17.67 -21.72 20.44
N ALA A 285 -16.80 -21.39 19.48
CA ALA A 285 -17.03 -21.68 18.07
C ALA A 285 -16.51 -23.07 17.65
N LEU A 286 -15.72 -23.74 18.50
CA LEU A 286 -14.93 -24.93 18.15
C LEU A 286 -14.13 -24.72 16.85
N SER A 287 -13.64 -23.51 16.64
CA SER A 287 -13.02 -23.09 15.38
C SER A 287 -11.85 -22.13 15.61
N HIS A 288 -10.65 -22.57 15.22
CA HIS A 288 -9.43 -21.78 15.27
C HIS A 288 -9.52 -20.52 14.40
N SER A 289 -10.13 -20.61 13.20
CA SER A 289 -10.23 -19.48 12.29
C SER A 289 -11.08 -18.34 12.87
N VAL A 290 -12.17 -18.67 13.57
CA VAL A 290 -13.01 -17.69 14.28
C VAL A 290 -12.22 -17.02 15.41
N GLY A 291 -11.43 -17.80 16.15
CA GLY A 291 -10.50 -17.29 17.16
C GLY A 291 -9.53 -16.26 16.61
N VAL A 292 -8.81 -16.63 15.55
CA VAL A 292 -7.82 -15.76 14.89
C VAL A 292 -8.47 -14.48 14.37
N PHE A 293 -9.65 -14.58 13.77
CA PHE A 293 -10.39 -13.41 13.28
C PHE A 293 -10.66 -12.39 14.40
N TYR A 294 -11.25 -12.84 15.51
CA TYR A 294 -11.57 -11.95 16.62
C TYR A 294 -10.33 -11.44 17.36
N HIS A 295 -9.26 -12.24 17.44
CA HIS A 295 -7.97 -11.77 17.94
C HIS A 295 -7.45 -10.57 17.14
N GLN A 296 -7.37 -10.70 15.81
CA GLN A 296 -6.85 -9.64 14.94
C GLN A 296 -7.75 -8.40 14.93
N MET A 297 -9.07 -8.58 14.89
CA MET A 297 -10.02 -7.47 14.98
C MET A 297 -9.88 -6.70 16.30
N THR A 298 -9.71 -7.43 17.42
CA THR A 298 -9.53 -6.83 18.76
C THR A 298 -8.22 -6.03 18.87
N ARG A 299 -7.20 -6.33 18.08
CA ARG A 299 -5.95 -5.55 18.01
C ARG A 299 -6.07 -4.33 17.10
N ARG A 300 -6.67 -4.51 15.91
CA ARG A 300 -6.78 -3.48 14.87
C ARG A 300 -7.61 -2.28 15.30
N LEU A 301 -8.79 -2.49 15.88
CA LEU A 301 -9.69 -1.37 16.20
C LEU A 301 -9.14 -0.42 17.29
N PRO A 302 -8.61 -0.92 18.43
CA PRO A 302 -7.89 -0.08 19.39
C PRO A 302 -6.64 0.60 18.80
N HIS A 303 -5.96 -0.04 17.84
CA HIS A 303 -4.84 0.61 17.14
C HIS A 303 -5.29 1.84 16.36
N TYR A 304 -6.41 1.77 15.63
CA TYR A 304 -6.98 2.94 14.96
C TYR A 304 -7.38 4.05 15.94
N VAL A 305 -7.93 3.70 17.10
CA VAL A 305 -8.22 4.67 18.17
C VAL A 305 -6.94 5.36 18.64
N ARG A 306 -5.90 4.60 18.94
CA ARG A 306 -4.59 5.14 19.36
C ARG A 306 -4.00 6.07 18.30
N TRP A 307 -4.01 5.63 17.05
CA TRP A 307 -3.53 6.42 15.91
C TRP A 307 -4.32 7.74 15.78
N ALA A 308 -5.65 7.69 15.80
CA ALA A 308 -6.50 8.86 15.67
C ALA A 308 -6.28 9.87 16.82
N CYS A 309 -6.14 9.40 18.06
CA CYS A 309 -5.92 10.28 19.22
C CYS A 309 -4.50 10.86 19.31
N ARG A 310 -3.52 10.26 18.63
CA ARG A 310 -2.10 10.66 18.69
C ARG A 310 -1.60 11.33 17.42
N LYS A 311 -2.41 11.37 16.35
CA LYS A 311 -2.08 12.08 15.13
C LYS A 311 -1.82 13.56 15.46
N PRO A 312 -0.69 14.15 15.01
CA PRO A 312 -0.46 15.57 15.19
C PRO A 312 -1.55 16.36 14.45
N PHE A 313 -2.01 17.45 15.05
CA PHE A 313 -2.86 18.42 14.34
C PHE A 313 -2.01 19.16 13.31
N ASP A 314 -2.45 19.16 12.06
CA ASP A 314 -1.78 19.89 10.98
C ASP A 314 -1.63 21.37 11.37
N GLY A 315 -0.41 21.90 11.29
CA GLY A 315 -0.08 23.28 11.66
C GLY A 315 0.24 23.52 13.14
N CYS A 316 0.16 22.50 14.02
CA CYS A 316 0.51 22.66 15.44
C CYS A 316 1.98 22.24 15.68
N THR A 317 2.90 23.21 15.70
CA THR A 317 4.36 23.00 15.73
C THR A 317 4.94 22.58 17.09
N THR A 318 4.15 22.42 18.15
CA THR A 318 4.70 22.25 19.51
C THR A 318 3.84 21.38 20.44
N PRO A 319 4.49 20.57 21.28
CA PRO A 319 5.49 19.54 20.96
C PRO A 319 4.79 18.22 20.58
N PRO A 320 5.21 17.49 19.54
CA PRO A 320 4.51 16.29 19.10
C PRO A 320 4.39 15.25 20.24
N ARG A 321 3.17 14.75 20.48
CA ARG A 321 2.85 13.77 21.54
C ARG A 321 3.61 12.45 21.35
N ALA A 322 3.87 12.08 20.10
CA ALA A 322 4.89 11.12 19.75
C ALA A 322 6.07 11.88 19.15
N SER A 323 7.14 12.07 19.92
CA SER A 323 8.42 12.50 19.36
C SER A 323 9.09 11.31 18.64
N CYS A 324 8.39 10.73 17.66
CA CYS A 324 9.01 9.95 16.59
C CYS A 324 9.33 10.87 15.40
N LYS A 325 9.64 12.15 15.64
CA LYS A 325 10.60 12.79 14.75
C LYS A 325 11.88 12.01 14.94
N SER A 326 12.20 11.19 13.94
CA SER A 326 13.45 10.46 13.87
C SER A 326 14.56 11.34 14.45
N TRP A 327 15.30 10.80 15.42
CA TRP A 327 16.60 11.34 15.82
C TRP A 327 17.61 11.26 14.66
N ASN A 328 17.15 11.17 13.41
CA ASN A 328 17.97 11.18 12.21
C ASN A 328 18.01 12.58 11.59
N GLY A 329 17.05 13.47 11.88
CA GLY A 329 16.99 14.80 11.25
C GLY A 329 17.95 15.85 11.79
N HIS A 330 18.41 15.73 13.04
CA HIS A 330 19.32 16.71 13.65
C HIS A 330 20.79 16.25 13.79
N VAL A 331 21.08 14.97 13.51
CA VAL A 331 22.46 14.46 13.36
C VAL A 331 22.89 14.45 11.89
N ALA A 332 21.95 14.34 10.94
CA ALA A 332 22.25 14.36 9.49
C ALA A 332 22.62 15.74 8.92
N ALA A 333 22.54 16.83 9.71
CA ALA A 333 23.11 18.11 9.29
C ALA A 333 24.65 18.15 9.43
N HIS A 334 25.29 17.07 9.88
CA HIS A 334 26.75 17.02 10.04
C HIS A 334 27.45 15.70 9.65
N SER A 335 26.77 14.72 9.05
CA SER A 335 27.46 13.53 8.54
C SER A 335 26.90 13.08 7.19
N ASP A 336 27.66 13.37 6.12
CA ASP A 336 27.69 12.58 4.91
C ASP A 336 27.98 11.12 5.28
N GLY A 337 27.08 10.20 4.93
CA GLY A 337 27.27 8.77 5.19
C GLY A 337 25.95 8.02 5.24
N GLY A 338 25.43 7.65 4.06
CA GLY A 338 24.19 6.89 3.94
C GLY A 338 24.33 5.44 4.41
N GLU A 339 23.63 5.07 5.47
CA GLU A 339 23.33 3.63 5.72
C GLU A 339 22.13 3.33 6.65
N PHE A 340 21.39 4.32 7.16
CA PHE A 340 20.37 4.08 8.21
C PHE A 340 18.90 4.13 7.76
N ARG A 341 18.60 3.99 6.46
CA ARG A 341 17.22 4.12 5.94
C ARG A 341 16.35 2.85 6.00
N ARG A 342 16.91 1.69 6.37
CA ARG A 342 16.22 0.37 6.24
C ARG A 342 15.29 -0.06 7.38
N VAL A 343 15.18 0.69 8.49
CA VAL A 343 14.39 0.23 9.66
C VAL A 343 12.94 0.76 9.66
N ALA A 344 12.61 1.80 8.90
CA ALA A 344 11.27 2.42 8.92
C ALA A 344 10.23 1.73 8.01
N GLN A 345 10.64 0.76 7.18
CA GLN A 345 9.78 0.16 6.17
C GLN A 345 8.96 -1.04 6.69
N TYR A 346 9.27 -1.55 7.89
CA TYR A 346 8.57 -2.70 8.48
C TYR A 346 7.28 -2.34 9.26
N GLU A 347 6.95 -1.07 9.45
CA GLU A 347 5.69 -0.65 10.12
C GLU A 347 4.50 -0.48 9.15
N ALA A 348 4.70 -0.65 7.83
CA ALA A 348 3.65 -0.52 6.82
C ALA A 348 3.01 -1.86 6.39
N GLU A 349 3.44 -3.00 6.94
CA GLU A 349 3.00 -4.34 6.51
C GLU A 349 2.21 -5.15 7.57
N TRP A 350 1.43 -4.50 8.45
CA TRP A 350 0.64 -5.21 9.48
C TRP A 350 -0.85 -4.79 9.58
#